data_AF-A0A8S9QKP2-F1
#
_entry.id   AF-A0A8S9QKP2-F1
#
_cell.length_a   1.000
_cell.length_b   1.000
_cell.length_c   1.000
_cell.angle_alpha   90.00
_cell.angle_beta   90.00
_cell.angle_gamma   90.00
#
_symmetry.space_group_name_H-M   'P 1'
#
loop_
_entity.id
_entity.type
_entity.pdbx_description
1 polymer ?
#
loop_
_entity_poly.entity_id
_entity_poly.type
_entity_poly.pdbx_seq_one_letter_code
_entity_poly.pdbx_strand_id
1 'polypeptide(L)'
;MVDGSWTATNQFSGIGWFYKDSMGKIQLLETRNLQRRETSVHSELKALKYAMENMLQHSTCQRFGTDCKDLIAMVANPQTWPNFSTELEVIQILQMCFPKFRIIYIPRAQLELLIH
;
A
#
# COMPACT_ATOMS: atom_id res chain seq x y z
N MET A 1 -6.84 2.86 -1.81
CA MET A 1 -6.26 2.76 -0.45
C MET A 1 -5.49 1.47 -0.37
N VAL A 2 -4.37 1.50 0.34
CA VAL A 2 -3.51 0.36 0.63
C VAL A 2 -3.45 0.24 2.16
N ASP A 3 -3.69 -0.96 2.69
CA ASP A 3 -3.72 -1.24 4.13
C ASP A 3 -3.04 -2.61 4.40
N GLY A 4 -2.03 -2.61 5.26
CA GLY A 4 -1.30 -3.78 5.73
C GLY A 4 -1.66 -4.09 7.18
N SER A 5 -2.44 -5.15 7.40
CA SER A 5 -2.82 -5.59 8.75
C SER A 5 -1.78 -6.53 9.37
N TRP A 6 -1.40 -6.24 10.63
CA TRP A 6 -0.48 -7.05 11.44
C TRP A 6 -1.02 -7.21 12.88
N THR A 7 -0.96 -8.44 13.42
CA THR A 7 -1.30 -8.71 14.84
C THR A 7 -0.29 -9.68 15.45
N ALA A 8 0.20 -9.37 16.67
CA ALA A 8 1.28 -10.10 17.33
C ALA A 8 0.94 -11.58 17.65
N THR A 9 -0.35 -11.92 17.76
CA THR A 9 -0.84 -13.23 18.23
C THR A 9 -1.21 -14.22 17.13
N ASN A 10 -1.38 -13.78 15.87
CA ASN A 10 -1.85 -14.65 14.78
C ASN A 10 -0.73 -15.14 13.86
N GLN A 11 -0.96 -16.29 13.19
CA GLN A 11 0.02 -16.95 12.30
C GLN A 11 0.13 -16.30 10.90
N PHE A 12 -0.67 -15.28 10.58
CA PHE A 12 -0.75 -14.67 9.26
C PHE A 12 -0.82 -13.13 9.38
N SER A 13 -0.20 -12.41 8.43
CA SER A 13 -0.48 -10.99 8.17
C SER A 13 -1.35 -10.84 6.92
N GLY A 14 -2.23 -9.85 6.89
CA GLY A 14 -3.13 -9.61 5.77
C GLY A 14 -2.75 -8.34 5.04
N ILE A 15 -2.55 -8.39 3.73
CA ILE A 15 -2.44 -7.20 2.88
C ILE A 15 -3.75 -6.98 2.14
N GLY A 16 -4.25 -5.75 2.15
CA GLY A 16 -5.48 -5.36 1.49
C GLY A 16 -5.30 -4.08 0.68
N TRP A 17 -5.97 -4.00 -0.45
CA TRP A 17 -6.13 -2.72 -1.14
C TRP A 17 -7.51 -2.65 -1.79
N PHE A 18 -7.99 -1.43 -1.93
CA PHE A 18 -9.18 -1.17 -2.72
C PHE A 18 -9.04 0.09 -3.57
N TYR A 19 -9.73 0.09 -4.70
CA TYR A 19 -9.85 1.23 -5.59
C TYR A 19 -11.31 1.63 -5.72
N LYS A 20 -11.57 2.94 -5.53
CA LYS A 20 -12.87 3.57 -5.79
C LYS A 20 -12.75 4.47 -7.01
N ASP A 21 -13.74 4.41 -7.88
CA ASP A 21 -13.84 5.38 -8.98
C ASP A 21 -14.26 6.77 -8.46
N SER A 22 -14.37 7.74 -9.37
CA SER A 22 -14.78 9.11 -9.04
C SER A 22 -16.21 9.22 -8.52
N MET A 23 -17.03 8.16 -8.63
CA MET A 23 -18.39 8.09 -8.11
C MET A 23 -18.43 7.42 -6.72
N GLY A 24 -17.28 7.06 -6.16
CA GLY A 24 -17.17 6.42 -4.86
C GLY A 24 -17.48 4.92 -4.86
N LYS A 25 -17.69 4.31 -6.04
CA LYS A 25 -17.97 2.88 -6.16
C LYS A 25 -16.66 2.09 -6.10
N ILE A 26 -16.64 1.04 -5.26
CA ILE A 26 -15.50 0.10 -5.21
C ILE A 26 -15.48 -0.68 -6.52
N GLN A 27 -14.36 -0.59 -7.23
CA GLN A 27 -14.15 -1.28 -8.51
C GLN A 27 -13.24 -2.50 -8.34
N LEU A 28 -12.28 -2.43 -7.43
CA LEU A 28 -11.33 -3.50 -7.14
C LEU A 28 -11.12 -3.58 -5.63
N LEU A 29 -11.16 -4.80 -5.08
CA LEU A 29 -10.89 -5.12 -3.68
C LEU A 29 -10.16 -6.46 -3.67
N GLU A 30 -8.95 -6.49 -3.12
CA GLU A 30 -8.21 -7.74 -2.98
C GLU A 30 -7.53 -7.81 -1.62
N THR A 31 -7.55 -9.02 -1.06
CA THR A 31 -6.90 -9.35 0.21
C THR A 31 -6.03 -10.58 0.03
N ARG A 32 -4.78 -10.55 0.49
CA ARG A 32 -3.90 -11.73 0.50
C ARG A 32 -3.32 -11.97 1.90
N ASN A 33 -3.21 -13.23 2.27
CA ASN A 33 -2.52 -13.66 3.49
C ASN A 33 -1.03 -13.88 3.19
N LEU A 34 -0.16 -13.30 4.02
CA LEU A 34 1.28 -13.48 3.97
C LEU A 34 1.76 -14.31 5.18
N GLN A 35 2.86 -15.05 5.02
CA GLN A 35 3.49 -15.79 6.12
C GLN A 35 4.16 -14.82 7.13
N ARG A 36 4.03 -15.13 8.42
CA ARG A 36 4.37 -14.34 9.63
C ARG A 36 5.80 -13.76 9.77
N ARG A 37 6.69 -13.90 8.79
CA ARG A 37 8.12 -13.54 8.98
C ARG A 37 8.41 -12.04 8.90
N GLU A 38 7.40 -11.20 8.74
CA GLU A 38 7.56 -9.80 8.35
C GLU A 38 6.87 -8.82 9.29
N THR A 39 7.44 -7.61 9.39
CA THR A 39 6.95 -6.53 10.23
C THR A 39 5.66 -5.89 9.67
N SER A 40 4.97 -5.09 10.47
CA SER A 40 3.80 -4.31 10.01
C SER A 40 4.15 -3.44 8.79
N VAL A 41 5.31 -2.79 8.82
CA VAL A 41 5.80 -1.92 7.74
C VAL A 41 6.15 -2.71 6.48
N HIS A 42 6.66 -3.94 6.59
CA HIS A 42 6.82 -4.84 5.45
C HIS A 42 5.48 -5.14 4.76
N SER A 43 4.42 -5.36 5.55
CA SER A 43 3.10 -5.66 5.02
C SER A 43 2.53 -4.46 4.25
N GLU A 44 2.74 -3.24 4.74
CA GLU A 44 2.40 -1.99 4.05
C GLU A 44 3.13 -1.83 2.71
N LEU A 45 4.45 -2.06 2.68
CA LEU A 45 5.23 -2.01 1.43
C LEU A 45 4.74 -3.03 0.39
N LYS A 46 4.44 -4.25 0.84
CA LYS A 46 3.90 -5.29 -0.04
C LYS A 46 2.51 -4.97 -0.54
N ALA A 47 1.66 -4.40 0.32
CA ALA A 47 0.34 -3.95 -0.07
C ALA A 47 0.45 -2.84 -1.13
N LEU A 48 1.39 -1.90 -0.97
CA LEU A 48 1.61 -0.82 -1.93
C LEU A 48 2.10 -1.35 -3.28
N LYS A 49 3.11 -2.23 -3.25
CA LYS A 49 3.62 -2.90 -4.45
C LYS A 49 2.48 -3.58 -5.21
N TYR A 50 1.68 -4.36 -4.49
CA TYR A 50 0.59 -5.12 -5.08
C TYR A 50 -0.50 -4.22 -5.67
N ALA A 51 -0.85 -3.13 -4.98
CA ALA A 51 -1.78 -2.14 -5.52
C ALA A 51 -1.22 -1.46 -6.78
N MET A 52 0.06 -1.11 -6.81
CA MET A 52 0.71 -0.50 -7.98
C MET A 52 0.70 -1.46 -9.18
N GLU A 53 1.09 -2.72 -8.99
CA GLU A 53 1.08 -3.75 -10.06
C GLU A 53 -0.32 -3.93 -10.66
N ASN A 54 -1.37 -3.97 -9.83
CA ASN A 54 -2.75 -4.08 -10.29
C ASN A 54 -3.25 -2.80 -10.98
N MET A 55 -2.92 -1.62 -10.44
CA MET A 55 -3.32 -0.37 -11.07
C MET A 55 -2.73 -0.22 -12.47
N LEU A 56 -1.48 -0.65 -12.70
CA LEU A 56 -0.86 -0.61 -14.03
C LEU A 56 -1.65 -1.42 -15.09
N GLN A 57 -2.32 -2.49 -14.68
CA GLN A 57 -3.07 -3.35 -15.59
C GLN A 57 -4.52 -2.89 -15.80
N HIS A 58 -5.10 -2.20 -14.83
CA HIS A 58 -6.55 -2.02 -14.76
C HIS A 58 -7.02 -0.56 -14.65
N SER A 59 -6.12 0.41 -14.49
CA SER A 59 -6.51 1.81 -14.24
C SER A 59 -5.46 2.83 -14.69
N THR A 60 -5.90 4.07 -14.91
CA THR A 60 -5.00 5.23 -15.06
C THR A 60 -4.74 5.94 -13.73
N CYS A 61 -5.26 5.41 -12.61
CA CYS A 61 -5.07 5.96 -11.28
C CYS A 61 -3.60 5.94 -10.87
N GLN A 62 -3.11 7.08 -10.38
CA GLN A 62 -1.74 7.25 -9.90
C GLN A 62 -1.68 7.77 -8.45
N ARG A 63 -2.84 7.78 -7.77
CA ARG A 63 -3.00 8.30 -6.41
C ARG A 63 -3.27 7.15 -5.46
N PHE A 64 -2.39 7.01 -4.48
CA PHE A 64 -2.44 6.00 -3.44
C PHE A 64 -2.65 6.67 -2.08
N GLY A 65 -3.19 5.92 -1.13
CA GLY A 65 -3.42 6.39 0.24
C GLY A 65 -3.16 5.25 1.22
N THR A 66 -2.57 5.59 2.36
CA THR A 66 -2.19 4.68 3.45
C THR A 66 -2.42 5.38 4.78
N ASP A 67 -2.72 4.64 5.84
CA ASP A 67 -2.75 5.12 7.22
C ASP A 67 -1.40 4.93 7.95
N CYS A 68 -0.36 4.50 7.23
CA CYS A 68 0.99 4.31 7.74
C CYS A 68 1.93 5.47 7.38
N LYS A 69 2.33 6.26 8.38
CA LYS A 69 3.28 7.37 8.19
C LYS A 69 4.68 6.89 7.82
N ASP A 70 5.09 5.74 8.35
CA ASP A 70 6.41 5.17 8.05
C ASP A 70 6.49 4.80 6.56
N LEU A 71 5.44 4.22 5.98
CA LEU A 71 5.40 3.93 4.55
C LEU A 71 5.63 5.19 3.71
N ILE A 72 4.98 6.30 4.07
CA ILE A 72 5.17 7.59 3.38
C ILE A 72 6.62 8.07 3.52
N ALA A 73 7.19 8.00 4.73
CA ALA A 73 8.57 8.41 4.98
C ALA A 73 9.57 7.53 4.20
N MET A 74 9.33 6.23 4.11
CA MET A 74 10.15 5.28 3.37
C MET A 74 10.12 5.54 1.87
N VAL A 75 8.93 5.78 1.31
CA VAL A 75 8.79 6.10 -0.11
C VAL A 75 9.43 7.47 -0.44
N ALA A 76 9.37 8.42 0.50
CA ALA A 76 9.98 9.73 0.32
C ALA A 76 11.51 9.71 0.43
N ASN A 77 12.07 8.95 1.38
CA ASN A 77 13.51 8.90 1.67
C ASN A 77 14.00 7.46 1.84
N PRO A 78 14.00 6.62 0.79
CA PRO A 78 14.26 5.19 0.91
C PRO A 78 15.66 4.85 1.44
N GLN A 79 16.65 5.73 1.20
CA GLN A 79 18.02 5.58 1.68
C GLN A 79 18.14 5.61 3.22
N THR A 80 17.14 6.14 3.92
CA THR A 80 17.11 6.15 5.40
C THR A 80 16.62 4.83 6.01
N TRP A 81 16.22 3.86 5.17
CA TRP A 81 15.62 2.60 5.58
C TRP A 81 16.35 1.38 4.96
N PRO A 82 17.64 1.18 5.27
CA PRO A 82 18.48 0.17 4.62
C PRO A 82 17.97 -1.26 4.78
N ASN A 83 17.22 -1.55 5.86
CA ASN A 83 16.64 -2.88 6.10
C ASN A 83 15.52 -3.26 5.10
N PHE A 84 15.09 -2.32 4.26
CA PHE A 84 14.01 -2.49 3.29
C PHE A 84 14.46 -2.10 1.86
N SER A 85 15.78 -2.05 1.62
CA SER A 85 16.33 -1.55 0.36
C SER A 85 15.78 -2.29 -0.86
N THR A 86 15.69 -3.62 -0.79
CA THR A 86 15.19 -4.46 -1.88
C THR A 86 13.73 -4.16 -2.21
N GLU A 87 12.87 -4.05 -1.19
CA GLU A 87 11.45 -3.73 -1.36
C GLU A 87 11.27 -2.31 -1.91
N LEU A 88 12.07 -1.36 -1.41
CA LEU A 88 12.01 0.03 -1.83
C LEU A 88 12.52 0.23 -3.26
N GLU A 89 13.55 -0.49 -3.70
CA GLU A 89 14.01 -0.49 -5.09
C GLU A 89 12.89 -0.94 -6.04
N VAL A 90 12.16 -2.01 -5.68
CA VAL A 90 11.00 -2.48 -6.47
C VAL A 90 9.91 -1.42 -6.54
N ILE A 91 9.59 -0.77 -5.41
CA ILE A 91 8.63 0.35 -5.38
C ILE A 91 9.10 1.50 -6.27
N GLN A 92 10.38 1.88 -6.21
CA GLN A 92 10.94 2.95 -7.04
C GLN A 92 10.86 2.63 -8.54
N ILE A 93 11.16 1.39 -8.93
CA ILE A 93 10.99 0.94 -10.33
C ILE A 93 9.53 1.06 -10.74
N LEU A 94 8.60 0.59 -9.91
CA LEU A 94 7.17 0.72 -10.20
C LEU A 94 6.74 2.19 -10.32
N GLN A 95 7.27 3.09 -9.49
CA GLN A 95 6.97 4.53 -9.54
C GLN A 95 7.34 5.16 -10.89
N MET A 96 8.36 4.66 -11.59
CA MET A 96 8.72 5.15 -12.93
C MET A 96 7.58 4.95 -13.95
N CYS A 97 6.71 3.96 -13.73
CA CYS A 97 5.53 3.72 -14.54
C CYS A 97 4.35 4.66 -14.21
N PHE A 98 4.48 5.51 -13.17
CA PHE A 98 3.47 6.47 -12.72
C PHE A 98 4.02 7.92 -12.77
N PRO A 99 3.95 8.61 -13.93
CA PRO A 99 4.49 9.97 -14.10
C PRO A 99 3.94 11.03 -13.12
N LYS A 100 2.78 10.77 -12.52
CA LYS A 100 2.11 11.64 -11.54
C LYS A 100 1.84 10.88 -10.23
N PHE A 101 2.73 9.94 -9.87
CA PHE A 101 2.64 9.19 -8.62
C PHE A 101 2.42 10.12 -7.43
N ARG A 102 1.42 9.81 -6.61
CA ARG A 102 1.21 10.45 -5.31
C ARG A 102 0.78 9.41 -4.29
N ILE A 103 1.38 9.46 -3.10
CA ILE A 103 0.92 8.73 -1.93
C ILE A 103 0.65 9.74 -0.81
N ILE A 104 -0.51 9.62 -0.14
CA ILE A 104 -0.92 10.53 0.93
C ILE A 104 -1.30 9.77 2.19
N TYR A 105 -1.14 10.44 3.33
CA TYR A 105 -1.61 9.93 4.61
C TYR A 105 -3.12 10.09 4.70
N ILE A 106 -3.82 9.01 5.05
CA ILE A 106 -5.25 9.02 5.32
C ILE A 106 -5.44 8.44 6.73
N PRO A 107 -5.95 9.21 7.70
CA PRO A 107 -6.20 8.69 9.05
C PRO A 107 -7.11 7.46 9.01
N ARG A 108 -6.81 6.45 9.83
CA ARG A 108 -7.61 5.21 9.93
C ARG A 108 -9.10 5.45 10.22
N ALA A 109 -9.43 6.47 11.01
CA ALA A 109 -10.83 6.85 11.25
C ALA A 109 -11.57 7.30 9.98
N GLN A 110 -10.85 7.86 9.01
CA GLN A 110 -11.39 8.24 7.70
C GLN A 110 -11.46 7.04 6.74
N LEU A 111 -10.64 6.00 6.96
CA LEU A 111 -10.67 4.75 6.21
C LEU A 111 -11.98 3.97 6.46
N GLU A 112 -12.42 3.88 7.71
CA GLU A 112 -13.67 3.18 8.08
C GLU A 112 -14.91 3.83 7.43
N LEU A 113 -14.93 5.16 7.33
CA LEU A 113 -15.99 5.91 6.63
C LEU A 113 -15.95 5.74 5.10
N LEU A 114 -14.82 5.30 4.55
CA LEU A 114 -14.65 5.03 3.12
C LEU A 114 -14.99 3.58 2.76
N ILE A 115 -15.31 2.71 3.71
CA ILE A 115 -15.64 1.30 3.44
C ILE A 115 -17.16 1.04 3.58
N HIS A 116 -17.89 1.93 4.25
CA HIS A 116 -19.36 2.01 4.23
C HIS A 116 -19.87 2.87 3.06
#